data_AF-A0A7W0NZJ4-F1
#
_entry.id   AF-A0A7W0NZJ4-F1
#
_cell.length_a   1.000
_cell.length_b   1.000
_cell.length_c   1.000
_cell.angle_alpha   90.00
_cell.angle_beta   90.00
_cell.angle_gamma   90.00
#
_symmetry.space_group_name_H-M   'P 1'
#
loop_
_entity.id
_entity.type
_entity.pdbx_description
1 polymer ?
#
loop_
_entity_poly.entity_id
_entity_poly.type
_entity_poly.pdbx_seq_one_letter_code
_entity_poly.pdbx_strand_id
1 'polypeptide(L)'
;MTTVRRVRRIIRKIDPWTVLKVSALLNVVLGLGLVLGLVMFWSILTAAGIPERITDILVRITLLDEGENPFANSERFLRAAVFGSVVWAVLTTGLMTLTAVMYNLVTDVVGGVEVVVLEESLTPLSVAQAPPRRFAPNPPNGAVVTVPADEPTEEVRT
;
A
#
# COMPACT_ATOMS: atom_id res chain seq x y z
N MET A 1 29.39 2.42 -15.25
CA MET A 1 29.60 1.47 -14.14
C MET A 1 28.61 1.82 -13.04
N THR A 2 27.63 0.96 -12.75
CA THR A 2 26.68 1.11 -11.65
C THR A 2 27.38 0.69 -10.36
N THR A 3 27.69 1.63 -9.48
CA THR A 3 28.25 1.30 -8.16
C THR A 3 27.08 1.13 -7.19
N VAL A 4 27.03 0.00 -6.48
CA VAL A 4 26.01 -0.26 -5.47
C VAL A 4 26.43 0.36 -4.14
N ARG A 5 25.66 1.35 -3.65
CA ARG A 5 25.86 2.00 -2.35
C ARG A 5 24.93 1.38 -1.32
N ARG A 6 25.49 0.92 -0.20
CA ARG A 6 24.70 0.49 0.96
C ARG A 6 24.38 1.69 1.84
N VAL A 7 23.10 1.92 2.10
CA VAL A 7 22.61 2.99 2.98
C VAL A 7 21.76 2.37 4.08
N ARG A 8 22.10 2.66 5.34
CA ARG A 8 21.32 2.27 6.51
C ARG A 8 20.29 3.37 6.81
N ARG A 9 19.03 2.99 6.99
CA ARG A 9 17.92 3.88 7.34
C ARG A 9 17.17 3.30 8.54
N ILE A 10 16.53 4.14 9.34
CA ILE A 10 15.74 3.70 10.50
C ILE A 10 14.30 4.14 10.29
N ILE A 11 13.37 3.20 10.36
CA ILE A 11 11.94 3.50 10.36
C ILE A 11 11.54 3.80 11.81
N ARG A 12 11.24 5.07 12.08
CA ARG A 12 10.82 5.54 13.41
C ARG A 12 9.31 5.69 13.58
N LYS A 13 8.57 5.90 12.48
CA LYS A 13 7.12 6.15 12.56
C LYS A 13 6.43 5.71 11.29
N ILE A 14 5.26 5.11 11.46
CA ILE A 14 4.32 4.77 10.39
C ILE A 14 3.11 5.69 10.51
N ASP A 15 2.68 6.29 9.40
CA ASP A 15 1.50 7.17 9.38
C ASP A 15 0.20 6.34 9.45
N PRO A 16 -0.59 6.43 10.54
CA PRO A 16 -1.81 5.66 10.71
C PRO A 16 -2.85 5.95 9.63
N TRP A 17 -2.86 7.17 9.08
CA TRP A 17 -3.80 7.55 8.03
C TRP A 17 -3.55 6.77 6.73
N THR A 18 -2.28 6.57 6.41
CA THR A 18 -1.89 5.75 5.25
C THR A 18 -2.21 4.28 5.49
N VAL A 19 -1.95 3.77 6.71
CA VAL A 19 -2.30 2.38 7.06
C VAL A 19 -3.80 2.15 6.98
N LEU A 20 -4.62 3.09 7.46
CA LEU A 20 -6.08 3.01 7.36
C LEU A 20 -6.54 2.83 5.91
N LYS A 21 -6.02 3.65 4.99
CA LYS A 21 -6.39 3.57 3.56
C LYS A 21 -5.97 2.26 2.92
N VAL A 22 -4.72 1.86 3.13
CA VAL A 22 -4.15 0.64 2.52
C VAL A 22 -4.84 -0.61 3.09
N SER A 23 -5.03 -0.68 4.41
CA SER A 23 -5.69 -1.80 5.06
C SER A 23 -7.18 -1.88 4.73
N ALA A 24 -7.88 -0.75 4.61
CA ALA A 24 -9.28 -0.74 4.17
C ALA A 24 -9.42 -1.35 2.77
N LEU A 25 -8.58 -0.92 1.82
CA LEU A 25 -8.62 -1.44 0.45
C LEU A 25 -8.27 -2.94 0.41
N LEU A 26 -7.21 -3.33 1.12
CA LEU A 26 -6.79 -4.73 1.22
C LEU A 26 -7.90 -5.61 1.82
N ASN A 27 -8.52 -5.18 2.92
CA ASN A 27 -9.57 -5.94 3.60
C ASN A 27 -10.86 -6.02 2.77
N VAL A 28 -11.17 -5.03 1.93
CA VAL A 28 -12.29 -5.15 0.98
C VAL A 28 -12.01 -6.23 -0.07
N VAL A 29 -10.79 -6.28 -0.62
CA VAL A 29 -10.39 -7.32 -1.58
C VAL A 29 -10.41 -8.71 -0.92
N LEU A 30 -9.83 -8.83 0.28
CA LEU A 30 -9.86 -10.06 1.06
C LEU A 30 -11.28 -10.46 1.46
N GLY A 31 -12.11 -9.50 1.85
CA GLY A 31 -13.51 -9.70 2.19
C GLY A 31 -14.31 -10.23 1.00
N LEU A 32 -14.08 -9.70 -0.21
CA LEU A 32 -14.70 -10.24 -1.42
C LEU A 32 -14.25 -11.69 -1.68
N GLY A 33 -12.95 -11.97 -1.53
CA GLY A 33 -12.41 -13.33 -1.60
C GLY A 33 -13.04 -14.28 -0.57
N LEU A 34 -13.27 -13.80 0.66
CA LEU A 34 -13.96 -14.57 1.71
C LEU A 34 -15.42 -14.85 1.35
N VAL A 35 -16.16 -13.88 0.79
CA VAL A 35 -17.53 -14.12 0.31
C VAL A 35 -17.51 -15.20 -0.76
N LEU A 36 -16.66 -15.06 -1.79
CA LEU A 36 -16.57 -16.06 -2.86
C LEU A 36 -16.21 -17.45 -2.30
N GLY A 37 -15.25 -17.52 -1.38
CA GLY A 37 -14.89 -18.75 -0.69
C GLY A 37 -16.05 -19.35 0.10
N LEU A 38 -16.82 -18.53 0.82
CA LEU A 38 -17.95 -18.97 1.63
C LEU A 38 -19.13 -19.43 0.77
N VAL A 39 -19.36 -18.78 -0.37
CA VAL A 39 -20.36 -19.20 -1.36
C VAL A 39 -19.98 -20.54 -1.99
N MET A 40 -18.71 -20.70 -2.40
CA MET A 40 -18.20 -21.97 -2.93
C MET A 40 -18.31 -23.09 -1.89
N PHE A 41 -17.88 -22.81 -0.66
CA PHE A 41 -17.99 -23.72 0.46
C PHE A 41 -19.44 -24.14 0.72
N TRP A 42 -20.37 -23.19 0.76
CA TRP A 42 -21.80 -23.45 0.93
C TRP A 42 -22.38 -24.30 -0.20
N SER A 43 -21.98 -24.02 -1.44
CA SER A 43 -22.44 -24.79 -2.61
C SER A 43 -22.05 -26.27 -2.49
N ILE A 44 -20.85 -26.55 -1.99
CA ILE A 44 -20.37 -27.92 -1.74
C ILE A 44 -21.17 -28.59 -0.62
N LEU A 45 -21.43 -27.87 0.48
CA LEU A 45 -22.27 -28.36 1.59
C LEU A 45 -23.69 -28.73 1.13
N THR A 46 -24.31 -27.87 0.32
CA THR A 46 -25.65 -28.12 -0.23
C THR A 46 -25.65 -29.30 -1.19
N ALA A 47 -24.61 -29.47 -2.01
CA ALA A 47 -24.49 -30.63 -2.91
C ALA A 47 -24.30 -31.95 -2.13
N ALA A 48 -23.68 -31.89 -0.95
CA ALA A 48 -23.51 -33.03 -0.06
C ALA A 48 -24.77 -33.36 0.78
N GLY A 49 -25.79 -32.51 0.75
CA GLY A 49 -27.02 -32.69 1.54
C GLY A 49 -26.80 -32.57 3.05
N ILE A 50 -25.75 -31.85 3.48
CA ILE A 50 -25.42 -31.65 4.90
C ILE A 50 -26.47 -30.78 5.62
N PRO A 51 -26.97 -29.67 5.05
CA PRO A 51 -27.96 -28.82 5.69
C PRO A 51 -29.27 -29.54 6.05
N GLU A 52 -29.72 -30.44 5.18
CA GLU A 52 -30.94 -31.23 5.36
C GLU A 52 -30.77 -32.19 6.54
N ARG A 53 -29.62 -32.89 6.61
CA ARG A 53 -29.29 -33.80 7.73
C ARG A 53 -29.24 -33.07 9.08
N ILE A 54 -28.73 -31.83 9.11
CA ILE A 54 -28.71 -31.01 10.33
C ILE A 54 -30.13 -30.63 10.73
N THR A 55 -30.97 -30.24 9.77
CA THR A 55 -32.39 -29.91 10.02
C THR A 55 -33.13 -31.11 10.60
N ASP A 56 -32.93 -32.30 10.05
CA ASP A 56 -33.54 -33.54 10.55
C ASP A 56 -33.15 -33.84 12.00
N ILE A 57 -31.88 -33.60 12.36
CA ILE A 57 -31.40 -33.76 13.73
C ILE A 57 -32.05 -32.73 14.65
N LEU A 58 -32.14 -31.47 14.22
CA LEU A 58 -32.71 -30.36 14.97
C LEU A 58 -34.20 -30.53 15.26
N VAL A 59 -34.98 -31.05 14.29
CA VAL A 59 -36.39 -31.40 14.47
C VAL A 59 -36.52 -32.56 15.48
N ARG A 60 -35.67 -33.60 15.38
CA ARG A 60 -35.69 -34.74 16.31
C ARG A 60 -35.44 -34.37 17.77
N ILE A 61 -34.66 -33.31 18.02
CA ILE A 61 -34.38 -32.81 19.38
C ILE A 61 -35.36 -31.70 19.81
N THR A 62 -36.44 -31.46 19.06
CA THR A 62 -37.47 -30.44 19.35
C THR A 62 -36.89 -29.03 19.48
N LEU A 63 -35.76 -28.74 18.82
CA LEU A 63 -35.20 -27.39 18.75
C LEU A 63 -35.78 -26.57 17.59
N LEU A 64 -36.53 -27.21 16.68
CA LEU A 64 -37.31 -26.58 15.62
C LEU A 64 -38.69 -27.22 15.48
N ASP A 65 -39.67 -26.42 15.10
CA ASP A 65 -41.03 -26.86 14.79
C ASP A 65 -41.08 -27.64 13.46
N GLU A 66 -42.01 -28.60 13.36
CA GLU A 66 -42.22 -29.40 12.16
C GLU A 66 -42.58 -28.50 10.96
N GLY A 67 -41.66 -28.38 10.00
CA GLY A 67 -41.83 -27.59 8.78
C GLY A 67 -40.95 -26.35 8.67
N GLU A 68 -40.22 -25.99 9.73
CA GLU A 68 -39.26 -24.88 9.68
C GLU A 68 -37.91 -25.38 9.14
N ASN A 69 -37.53 -24.94 7.94
CA ASN A 69 -36.22 -25.23 7.36
C ASN A 69 -35.36 -23.93 7.33
N PRO A 70 -34.53 -23.70 8.34
CA PRO A 70 -33.73 -22.48 8.45
C PRO A 70 -32.69 -22.38 7.33
N PHE A 71 -32.32 -23.49 6.69
CA PHE A 71 -31.27 -23.55 5.67
C PHE A 71 -31.80 -23.55 4.22
N ALA A 72 -33.12 -23.67 4.00
CA ALA A 72 -33.71 -23.66 2.66
C ALA A 72 -33.53 -22.32 1.92
N ASN A 73 -33.30 -21.24 2.65
CA ASN A 73 -33.20 -19.90 2.09
C ASN A 73 -31.73 -19.56 1.76
N SER A 74 -31.25 -20.03 0.60
CA SER A 74 -29.90 -19.70 0.09
C SER A 74 -29.63 -18.19 0.04
N GLU A 75 -30.67 -17.38 -0.24
CA GLU A 75 -30.57 -15.92 -0.21
C GLU A 75 -30.22 -15.36 1.18
N ARG A 76 -30.78 -15.93 2.26
CA ARG A 76 -30.47 -15.49 3.63
C ARG A 76 -29.02 -15.79 3.97
N PHE A 77 -28.50 -16.93 3.52
CA PHE A 77 -27.09 -17.29 3.69
C PHE A 77 -26.18 -16.31 2.96
N LEU A 78 -26.46 -15.99 1.70
CA LEU A 78 -25.67 -15.02 0.93
C LEU A 78 -25.67 -13.63 1.58
N ARG A 79 -26.83 -13.16 2.07
CA ARG A 79 -26.91 -11.89 2.80
C ARG A 79 -26.08 -11.91 4.09
N ALA A 80 -26.15 -13.00 4.85
CA ALA A 80 -25.35 -13.18 6.07
C ALA A 80 -23.84 -13.27 5.77
N ALA A 81 -23.45 -13.95 4.69
CA ALA A 81 -22.08 -14.06 4.22
C ALA A 81 -21.49 -12.70 3.86
N VAL A 82 -22.22 -11.89 3.09
CA VAL A 82 -21.81 -10.53 2.71
C VAL A 82 -21.71 -9.65 3.94
N PHE A 83 -22.74 -9.65 4.80
CA PHE A 83 -22.72 -8.86 6.04
C PHE A 83 -21.56 -9.25 6.95
N GLY A 84 -21.34 -10.56 7.17
CA GLY A 84 -20.24 -11.07 7.96
C GLY A 84 -18.87 -10.69 7.40
N SER A 85 -18.72 -10.72 6.07
CA SER A 85 -17.49 -10.28 5.41
C SER A 85 -17.22 -8.78 5.61
N VAL A 86 -18.25 -7.93 5.51
CA VAL A 86 -18.12 -6.49 5.77
C VAL A 86 -17.69 -6.24 7.21
N VAL A 87 -18.35 -6.91 8.18
CA VAL A 87 -17.99 -6.79 9.60
C VAL A 87 -16.54 -7.24 9.83
N TRP A 88 -16.15 -8.38 9.28
CA TRP A 88 -14.79 -8.88 9.36
C TRP A 88 -13.78 -7.86 8.79
N ALA A 89 -14.04 -7.34 7.60
CA ALA A 89 -13.16 -6.39 6.92
C ALA A 89 -12.99 -5.09 7.72
N VAL A 90 -14.06 -4.58 8.34
CA VAL A 90 -14.00 -3.37 9.18
C VAL A 90 -13.22 -3.65 10.47
N LEU A 91 -13.47 -4.79 11.13
CA LEU A 91 -12.77 -5.18 12.35
C LEU A 91 -11.26 -5.35 12.12
N THR A 92 -10.87 -6.06 11.06
CA THR A 92 -9.44 -6.27 10.74
C THR A 92 -8.76 -4.98 10.29
N THR A 93 -9.47 -4.07 9.60
CA THR A 93 -8.96 -2.73 9.26
C THR A 93 -8.67 -1.91 10.50
N GLY A 94 -9.60 -1.91 11.46
CA GLY A 94 -9.40 -1.28 12.76
C GLY A 94 -8.20 -1.87 13.50
N LEU A 95 -8.06 -3.20 13.50
CA LEU A 95 -6.94 -3.89 14.14
C LEU A 95 -5.60 -3.59 13.48
N MET A 96 -5.52 -3.50 12.15
CA MET A 96 -4.31 -3.10 11.44
C MET A 96 -3.91 -1.66 11.76
N THR A 97 -4.89 -0.75 11.78
CA THR A 97 -4.64 0.66 12.12
C THR A 97 -4.19 0.80 13.58
N LEU A 98 -4.82 0.05 14.49
CA LEU A 98 -4.39 -0.04 15.89
C LEU A 98 -2.97 -0.57 16.02
N THR A 99 -2.62 -1.61 15.27
CA THR A 99 -1.26 -2.16 15.23
C THR A 99 -0.24 -1.11 14.78
N ALA A 100 -0.59 -0.24 13.82
CA ALA A 100 0.30 0.85 13.40
C ALA A 100 0.49 1.91 14.49
N VAL A 101 -0.56 2.25 15.23
CA VAL A 101 -0.44 3.15 16.39
C VAL A 101 0.42 2.50 17.47
N MET A 102 0.20 1.21 17.76
CA MET A 102 1.01 0.44 18.71
C MET A 102 2.48 0.39 18.29
N TYR A 103 2.76 0.17 17.00
CA TYR A 103 4.13 0.20 16.47
C TYR A 103 4.82 1.52 16.79
N ASN A 104 4.14 2.65 16.53
CA ASN A 104 4.71 3.97 16.80
C ASN A 104 5.10 4.14 18.28
N LEU A 105 4.24 3.69 19.20
CA LEU A 105 4.54 3.75 20.64
C LEU A 105 5.71 2.85 21.03
N VAL A 106 5.79 1.65 20.48
CA VAL A 106 6.89 0.72 20.75
C VAL A 106 8.22 1.26 20.19
N THR A 107 8.21 1.86 19.00
CA THR A 107 9.42 2.41 18.39
C THR A 107 9.95 3.65 19.11
N ASP A 108 9.08 4.41 19.79
CA ASP A 108 9.51 5.51 20.64
C ASP A 108 10.34 5.01 21.84
N VAL A 109 10.10 3.78 22.29
CA VAL A 109 10.84 3.13 23.39
C VAL A 109 12.11 2.41 22.90
N VAL A 110 12.02 1.67 21.80
CA VAL A 110 13.11 0.79 21.31
C VAL A 110 14.09 1.52 20.39
N GLY A 111 13.68 2.64 19.77
CA GLY A 111 14.51 3.42 18.85
C GLY A 111 14.27 3.18 17.36
N GLY A 112 13.38 2.24 17.01
CA GLY A 112 12.93 1.97 15.63
C GLY A 112 13.49 0.69 15.02
N VAL A 113 13.18 0.46 13.73
CA VAL A 113 13.66 -0.70 12.96
C VAL A 113 14.69 -0.25 11.93
N GLU A 114 15.90 -0.82 11.96
CA GLU A 114 16.95 -0.55 10.97
C GLU A 114 16.68 -1.31 9.66
N VAL A 115 16.77 -0.61 8.53
CA VAL A 115 16.59 -1.14 7.18
C VAL A 115 17.82 -0.81 6.35
N VAL A 116 18.36 -1.81 5.65
CA VAL A 116 19.50 -1.64 4.75
C VAL A 116 18.98 -1.56 3.32
N VAL A 117 19.15 -0.40 2.70
CA VAL A 117 18.78 -0.14 1.31
C VAL A 117 20.04 -0.21 0.44
N LEU A 118 19.93 -0.95 -0.66
CA LEU A 118 20.95 -1.03 -1.70
C LEU A 118 20.55 -0.07 -2.82
N GLU A 119 21.19 1.09 -2.88
CA GLU A 119 20.95 2.08 -3.93
C GLU A 119 21.96 1.86 -5.06
N GLU A 120 21.49 1.72 -6.31
CA GLU A 120 22.37 1.84 -7.47
C GLU A 120 22.66 3.32 -7.71
N SER A 121 23.82 3.79 -7.23
CA SER A 121 24.31 5.09 -7.64
C SER A 121 24.82 4.96 -9.08
N LEU A 122 24.06 5.52 -10.02
CA LEU A 122 24.62 5.95 -11.29
C LEU A 122 25.67 7.00 -10.92
N THR A 123 26.94 6.61 -10.88
CA THR A 123 28.04 7.58 -10.85
C THR A 123 27.76 8.52 -12.03
N PRO A 124 27.38 9.80 -11.82
CA PRO A 124 27.31 10.71 -12.94
C PRO A 124 28.69 10.63 -13.56
N LEU A 125 28.78 10.26 -14.85
CA LEU A 125 30.03 10.43 -15.60
C LEU A 125 30.47 11.83 -15.24
N SER A 126 31.60 11.94 -14.53
CA SER A 126 32.12 13.21 -14.04
C SER A 126 31.94 14.19 -15.17
N VAL A 127 30.94 15.08 -15.07
CA VAL A 127 30.79 16.15 -16.04
C VAL A 127 32.03 16.94 -15.73
N ALA A 128 33.07 16.73 -16.56
CA ALA A 128 34.42 17.19 -16.32
C ALA A 128 34.31 18.57 -15.71
N GLN A 129 34.64 18.68 -14.41
CA GLN A 129 34.39 19.89 -13.63
C GLN A 129 34.81 21.05 -14.51
N ALA A 130 33.84 21.86 -14.97
CA ALA A 130 34.18 23.03 -15.74
C ALA A 130 35.18 23.80 -14.86
N PRO A 131 36.39 24.11 -15.38
CA PRO A 131 37.46 24.64 -14.57
C PRO A 131 36.90 25.79 -13.74
N PRO A 132 37.30 25.92 -12.46
CA PRO A 132 36.76 26.96 -11.59
C PRO A 132 36.84 28.26 -12.38
N ARG A 133 35.68 28.87 -12.66
CA ARG A 133 35.65 30.18 -13.32
C ARG A 133 36.54 31.05 -12.45
N ARG A 134 37.74 31.37 -12.95
CA ARG A 134 38.61 32.35 -12.31
C ARG A 134 37.76 33.59 -12.24
N PHE A 135 37.30 33.93 -11.04
CA PHE A 135 36.70 35.22 -10.80
C PHE A 135 37.76 36.23 -11.21
N ALA A 136 37.57 36.88 -12.35
CA ALA A 136 38.35 38.05 -12.68
C ALA A 136 38.16 39.04 -11.51
N PRO A 137 39.23 39.70 -11.04
CA PRO A 137 39.09 40.74 -10.03
C PRO A 137 38.03 41.72 -10.50
N ASN A 138 37.09 42.04 -9.62
CA ASN A 138 36.03 42.98 -9.96
C ASN A 138 36.71 44.28 -10.46
N PRO A 139 36.37 44.77 -11.67
CA PRO A 139 37.00 45.98 -12.17
C PRO A 139 36.85 47.11 -11.14
N PRO A 140 37.88 47.95 -10.94
CA PRO A 140 37.76 49.10 -10.06
C PRO A 140 36.54 49.93 -10.48
N ASN A 141 35.70 50.30 -9.50
CA ASN A 141 34.40 50.95 -9.69
C ASN A 141 34.46 51.99 -10.82
N GLY A 142 33.89 51.64 -11.99
CA GLY A 142 33.84 52.51 -13.16
C GLY A 142 34.26 51.87 -14.49
N ALA A 143 34.94 50.72 -14.52
CA ALA A 143 35.22 50.07 -15.80
C ALA A 143 34.01 49.27 -16.30
N VAL A 144 33.33 49.81 -17.31
CA VAL A 144 32.24 49.13 -18.02
C VAL A 144 32.83 47.92 -18.77
N VAL A 145 32.36 46.72 -18.42
CA VAL A 145 32.66 45.51 -19.21
C VAL A 145 31.92 45.65 -20.55
N THR A 146 32.62 46.09 -21.59
CA THR A 146 32.08 46.07 -22.95
C THR A 146 32.03 44.61 -23.41
N VAL A 147 30.88 43.98 -23.23
CA VAL A 147 30.55 42.73 -23.93
C VAL A 147 30.52 43.10 -25.43
N PRO A 148 31.37 42.49 -26.27
CA PRO A 148 31.32 42.76 -27.71
C PRO A 148 29.91 42.41 -28.18
N ALA A 149 29.21 43.40 -28.73
CA ALA A 149 27.95 43.15 -29.42
C ALA A 149 28.26 42.16 -30.55
N ASP A 150 27.44 41.10 -30.67
CA ASP A 150 27.47 40.17 -31.79
C ASP A 150 27.74 40.93 -33.09
N GLU A 151 28.82 40.56 -33.78
CA GLU A 151 29.01 40.96 -35.17
C GLU A 151 27.78 40.46 -35.94
N PRO A 152 27.06 41.33 -36.68
CA PRO A 152 26.00 40.86 -37.54
C PRO A 152 26.64 39.97 -38.60
N THR A 153 26.16 38.73 -38.69
CA THR A 153 26.55 37.74 -39.70
C THR A 153 26.49 38.34 -41.10
N GLU A 154 27.65 38.70 -41.64
CA GLU A 154 27.81 39.15 -43.02
C GLU A 154 28.05 37.92 -43.93
N GLU A 155 27.01 37.62 -44.71
CA GLU A 155 27.00 36.96 -46.03
C GLU A 155 27.90 35.74 -46.32
N VAL A 156 27.25 34.58 -46.39
CA VAL A 156 27.67 33.48 -47.28
C VAL A 156 27.22 33.83 -48.72
N ARG A 157 28.17 34.20 -49.57
CA ARG A 157 28.00 34.29 -51.02
C ARG A 157 28.31 32.93 -51.67
N THR A 158 27.26 32.25 -52.16
CA THR A 158 27.27 31.44 -53.39
C THR A 158 25.86 31.42 -53.96
#